data_AF-A0A1T5DIQ6-F1
#
_entry.id   AF-A0A1T5DIQ6-F1
#
_cell.length_a   1.000
_cell.length_b   1.000
_cell.length_c   1.000
_cell.angle_alpha   90.00
_cell.angle_beta   90.00
_cell.angle_gamma   90.00
#
_symmetry.space_group_name_H-M   'P 1'
#
loop_
_entity.id
_entity.type
_entity.pdbx_description
1 polymer ?
#
loop_
_entity_poly.entity_id
_entity_poly.type
_entity_poly.pdbx_seq_one_letter_code
_entity_poly.pdbx_strand_id
1 'polypeptide(L)'
;MPSYKPLPELAGPLYGKDPWPLKFHTHGFGAACFNTMACSLIYNNHQFGTRRRDRDGELRDKPSGPMPFENWRDEWNGSHSISPVEGQTFPGPVEIEWVSLDGQEHALSIDLDKMFEDRLIRHKVAREEIKEAWLDAKSIHPEVPDILVEVNDRTVSVFMRALVATEAQQVPGNDFSRLRNDLMMVWTRTY
;
A
#
# COMPACT_ATOMS: atom_id res chain seq x y z
N MET A 1 11.13 -15.83 -30.86
CA MET A 1 11.72 -14.88 -29.90
C MET A 1 12.16 -15.69 -28.70
N PRO A 2 13.44 -15.66 -28.29
CA PRO A 2 13.86 -16.37 -27.09
C PRO A 2 13.08 -15.80 -25.90
N SER A 3 12.39 -16.66 -25.15
CA SER A 3 11.64 -16.27 -23.96
C SER A 3 12.63 -15.67 -22.97
N TYR A 4 12.54 -14.37 -22.72
CA TYR A 4 13.30 -13.74 -21.64
C TYR A 4 12.96 -14.46 -20.33
N LYS A 5 13.95 -15.10 -19.70
CA LYS A 5 13.82 -15.67 -18.35
C LYS A 5 14.59 -14.74 -17.42
N PRO A 6 13.90 -13.96 -16.55
CA PRO A 6 14.60 -13.13 -15.60
C PRO A 6 15.42 -13.99 -14.63
N LEU A 7 16.53 -13.45 -14.15
CA LEU A 7 17.39 -14.14 -13.19
C LEU A 7 16.59 -14.35 -11.89
N PRO A 8 16.46 -15.59 -11.37
CA PRO A 8 15.68 -15.88 -10.17
C PRO A 8 16.04 -15.01 -8.96
N GLU A 9 17.34 -14.69 -8.82
CA GLU A 9 17.89 -13.83 -7.77
C GLU A 9 17.41 -12.37 -7.82
N LEU A 10 16.99 -11.88 -8.99
CA LEU A 10 16.44 -10.54 -9.19
C LEU A 10 14.90 -10.53 -9.21
N ALA A 11 14.28 -11.67 -9.48
CA ALA A 11 12.83 -11.82 -9.62
C ALA A 11 12.11 -12.06 -8.28
N GLY A 12 12.87 -12.20 -7.20
CA GLY A 12 12.37 -12.25 -5.83
C GLY A 12 11.99 -13.66 -5.35
N PRO A 13 11.64 -13.79 -4.06
CA PRO A 13 11.43 -15.08 -3.40
C PRO A 13 10.21 -15.87 -3.89
N LEU A 14 9.37 -15.29 -4.75
CA LEU A 14 8.19 -15.92 -5.32
C LEU A 14 8.41 -16.44 -6.75
N TYR A 15 9.61 -16.25 -7.32
CA TYR A 15 9.93 -16.70 -8.67
C TYR A 15 9.69 -18.22 -8.87
N GLY A 16 8.98 -18.56 -9.94
CA GLY A 16 8.66 -19.93 -10.36
C GLY A 16 7.68 -20.67 -9.44
N LYS A 17 7.06 -19.99 -8.46
CA LYS A 17 6.06 -20.58 -7.57
C LYS A 17 4.65 -20.44 -8.16
N ASP A 18 3.73 -21.27 -7.65
CA ASP A 18 2.31 -21.09 -7.94
C ASP A 18 1.90 -19.65 -7.55
N PRO A 19 1.42 -18.85 -8.52
CA PRO A 19 1.02 -17.46 -8.27
C PRO A 19 -0.28 -17.37 -7.46
N TRP A 20 -0.97 -18.47 -7.17
CA TRP A 20 -2.24 -18.46 -6.44
C TRP A 20 -2.13 -19.08 -5.03
N PRO A 21 -2.73 -18.45 -3.99
CA PRO A 21 -3.27 -17.08 -3.97
C PRO A 21 -2.18 -16.04 -4.26
N LEU A 22 -2.57 -14.89 -4.79
CA LEU A 22 -1.62 -13.82 -5.14
C LEU A 22 -0.85 -13.35 -3.92
N LYS A 23 0.48 -13.36 -4.03
CA LYS A 23 1.40 -12.94 -2.98
C LYS A 23 2.32 -11.82 -3.43
N PHE A 24 2.83 -11.07 -2.47
CA PHE A 24 3.81 -10.01 -2.70
C PHE A 24 5.01 -10.15 -1.77
N HIS A 25 6.12 -9.54 -2.17
CA HIS A 25 7.33 -9.41 -1.34
C HIS A 25 7.97 -8.02 -1.43
N THR A 26 7.42 -7.17 -2.29
CA THR A 26 7.76 -5.78 -2.56
C THR A 26 6.43 -5.03 -2.56
N HIS A 27 6.41 -3.78 -2.11
CA HIS A 27 5.21 -2.96 -2.11
C HIS A 27 5.55 -1.48 -2.30
N GLY A 28 4.59 -0.73 -2.82
CA GLY A 28 4.58 0.72 -2.64
C GLY A 28 4.02 1.07 -1.27
N PHE A 29 4.45 2.20 -0.72
CA PHE A 29 3.89 2.77 0.48
C PHE A 29 3.46 4.21 0.25
N GLY A 30 2.32 4.56 0.80
CA GLY A 30 1.80 5.92 0.82
C GLY A 30 1.09 6.19 2.15
N ALA A 31 1.08 7.44 2.57
CA ALA A 31 0.27 7.84 3.70
C ALA A 31 -0.33 9.22 3.51
N ALA A 32 -1.43 9.47 4.20
CA ALA A 32 -2.13 10.75 4.18
C ALA A 32 -2.67 11.07 5.58
N CYS A 33 -2.61 12.35 5.95
CA CYS A 33 -3.25 12.87 7.15
C CYS A 33 -4.36 13.84 6.75
N PHE A 34 -5.51 13.73 7.42
CA PHE A 34 -6.64 14.64 7.27
C PHE A 34 -7.16 15.02 8.65
N ASN A 35 -7.68 16.23 8.77
CA ASN A 35 -8.32 16.69 10.01
C ASN A 35 -7.42 16.46 11.26
N THR A 36 -6.15 16.79 11.17
CA THR A 36 -5.18 16.69 12.29
C THR A 36 -4.50 18.02 12.51
N MET A 37 -4.22 18.40 13.76
CA MET A 37 -3.46 19.61 14.07
C MET A 37 -1.96 19.44 13.81
N ALA A 38 -1.45 18.22 13.98
CA ALA A 38 -0.11 17.79 13.61
C ALA A 38 -0.15 16.30 13.28
N CYS A 39 0.73 15.83 12.39
CA CYS A 39 0.75 14.43 11.99
C CYS A 39 2.13 14.03 11.48
N SER A 40 2.66 12.93 12.02
CA SER A 40 3.91 12.30 11.65
C SER A 40 3.63 10.84 11.36
N LEU A 41 4.01 10.37 10.16
CA LEU A 41 4.03 8.96 9.82
C LEU A 41 5.41 8.65 9.27
N ILE A 42 6.16 7.84 10.00
CA ILE A 42 7.51 7.44 9.63
C ILE A 42 7.48 5.97 9.26
N TYR A 43 7.96 5.68 8.06
CA TYR A 43 8.12 4.32 7.58
C TYR A 43 9.32 4.22 6.67
N ASN A 44 10.16 3.20 6.85
CA ASN A 44 11.43 3.05 6.14
C ASN A 44 12.29 4.34 6.17
N ASN A 45 12.39 4.95 7.36
CA ASN A 45 13.07 6.23 7.60
C ASN A 45 12.58 7.40 6.73
N HIS A 46 11.38 7.30 6.15
CA HIS A 46 10.74 8.35 5.35
C HIS A 46 9.54 8.94 6.09
N GLN A 47 9.43 10.26 6.11
CA GLN A 47 8.33 11.01 6.73
C GLN A 47 7.25 11.33 5.70
N PHE A 48 6.01 10.90 5.96
CA PHE A 48 4.85 11.11 5.08
C PHE A 48 3.85 12.15 5.60
N GLY A 49 3.94 12.53 6.87
CA GLY A 49 3.01 13.45 7.52
C GLY A 49 3.25 14.93 7.24
N THR A 50 2.49 15.77 7.95
CA THR A 50 2.58 17.23 7.88
C THR A 50 3.64 17.81 8.82
N ARG A 51 4.05 17.07 9.86
CA ARG A 51 5.14 17.41 10.78
C ARG A 51 6.48 17.27 10.07
N ARG A 52 7.24 18.37 9.98
CA ARG A 52 8.55 18.40 9.31
C ARG A 52 9.58 19.11 10.18
N ARG A 53 10.86 18.80 9.95
CA ARG A 53 11.96 19.60 10.48
C ARG A 53 12.28 20.74 9.51
N ASP A 54 12.50 21.93 10.04
CA ASP A 54 13.00 23.03 9.23
C ASP A 54 14.53 22.96 9.06
N ARG A 55 15.13 24.01 8.47
CA ARG A 55 16.57 24.04 8.17
C ARG A 55 17.45 24.02 9.42
N ASP A 56 16.91 24.46 10.56
CA ASP A 56 17.62 24.54 11.82
C ASP A 56 17.41 23.27 12.67
N GLY A 57 16.60 22.32 12.17
CA GLY A 57 16.30 21.05 12.82
C GLY A 57 15.08 21.09 13.73
N GLU A 58 14.43 22.25 13.86
CA GLU A 58 13.26 22.46 14.72
C GLU A 58 12.01 21.84 14.10
N LEU A 59 11.16 21.25 14.96
CA LEU A 59 9.89 20.67 14.52
C LEU A 59 8.89 21.77 14.19
N ARG A 60 8.33 21.70 12.98
CA ARG A 60 7.22 22.54 12.54
C ARG A 60 6.00 21.69 12.26
N ASP A 61 5.01 21.92 13.10
CA ASP A 61 3.69 21.32 12.94
C ASP A 61 2.84 22.16 11.99
N LYS A 62 2.11 21.47 11.13
CA LYS A 62 1.14 22.07 10.23
C LYS A 62 -0.15 21.25 10.30
N PRO A 63 -1.31 21.88 10.52
CA PRO A 63 -2.58 21.19 10.41
C PRO A 63 -2.76 20.59 9.02
N SER A 64 -3.29 19.38 8.96
CA SER A 64 -3.79 18.81 7.72
C SER A 64 -5.16 19.42 7.40
N GLY A 65 -5.47 19.53 6.11
CA GLY A 65 -6.79 19.94 5.66
C GLY A 65 -7.82 18.81 5.79
N PRO A 66 -9.09 19.09 5.46
CA PRO A 66 -10.06 18.02 5.25
C PRO A 66 -9.66 17.16 4.04
N MET A 67 -10.32 16.00 3.89
CA MET A 67 -10.22 15.22 2.66
C MET A 67 -10.58 16.09 1.45
N PRO A 68 -9.80 16.05 0.35
CA PRO A 68 -9.88 17.06 -0.70
C PRO A 68 -11.17 16.98 -1.53
N PHE A 69 -11.72 15.78 -1.78
CA PHE A 69 -12.98 15.54 -2.50
C PHE A 69 -13.46 14.09 -2.32
N GLU A 70 -14.73 13.77 -2.62
CA GLU A 70 -15.39 12.48 -2.28
C GLU A 70 -14.65 11.25 -2.81
N ASN A 71 -14.09 11.32 -4.03
CA ASN A 71 -13.44 10.20 -4.71
C ASN A 71 -11.90 10.28 -4.71
N TRP A 72 -11.29 11.06 -3.81
CA TRP A 72 -9.83 11.23 -3.78
C TRP A 72 -9.05 9.92 -3.63
N ARG A 73 -9.66 8.93 -2.96
CA ARG A 73 -9.07 7.62 -2.78
C ARG A 73 -8.93 6.85 -4.08
N ASP A 74 -9.67 7.16 -5.14
CA ASP A 74 -9.62 6.46 -6.43
C ASP A 74 -8.24 6.52 -7.09
N GLU A 75 -7.54 7.65 -6.91
CA GLU A 75 -6.21 7.92 -7.45
C GLU A 75 -5.10 7.78 -6.40
N TRP A 76 -5.43 7.39 -5.17
CA TRP A 76 -4.46 7.26 -4.10
C TRP A 76 -3.61 5.99 -4.28
N ASN A 77 -2.32 6.20 -4.52
CA ASN A 77 -1.32 5.17 -4.74
C ASN A 77 -0.08 5.44 -3.87
N GLY A 78 0.78 4.43 -3.75
CA GLY A 78 2.04 4.52 -3.01
C GLY A 78 3.11 5.22 -3.83
N SER A 79 3.77 6.23 -3.26
CA SER A 79 4.88 6.94 -3.93
C SER A 79 6.26 6.48 -3.47
N HIS A 80 6.33 5.63 -2.43
CA HIS A 80 7.59 5.17 -1.84
C HIS A 80 7.74 3.67 -2.04
N SER A 81 8.61 3.26 -2.96
CA SER A 81 8.83 1.84 -3.26
C SER A 81 9.70 1.16 -2.21
N ILE A 82 9.25 0.02 -1.71
CA ILE A 82 9.94 -0.82 -0.73
C ILE A 82 10.32 -2.15 -1.37
N SER A 83 11.62 -2.38 -1.50
CA SER A 83 12.17 -3.66 -1.91
C SER A 83 12.58 -4.48 -0.69
N PRO A 84 12.47 -5.82 -0.75
CA PRO A 84 12.90 -6.67 0.35
C PRO A 84 14.42 -6.59 0.53
N VAL A 85 14.86 -6.57 1.78
CA VAL A 85 16.28 -6.57 2.16
C VAL A 85 16.51 -7.80 3.04
N GLU A 86 17.51 -8.61 2.70
CA GLU A 86 17.87 -9.83 3.44
C GLU A 86 16.67 -10.78 3.69
N GLY A 87 15.73 -10.82 2.74
CA GLY A 87 14.52 -11.66 2.82
C GLY A 87 13.37 -11.06 3.65
N GLN A 88 13.54 -9.88 4.24
CA GLN A 88 12.49 -9.17 4.97
C GLN A 88 11.66 -8.31 4.01
N THR A 89 10.36 -8.57 3.93
CA THR A 89 9.42 -7.78 3.10
C THR A 89 9.22 -6.38 3.64
N PHE A 90 9.17 -6.23 4.96
CA PHE A 90 8.93 -4.96 5.63
C PHE A 90 10.20 -4.52 6.39
N PRO A 91 10.65 -3.27 6.22
CA PRO A 91 11.85 -2.74 6.87
C PRO A 91 11.64 -2.37 8.36
N GLY A 92 10.44 -2.56 8.90
CA GLY A 92 10.06 -2.19 10.26
C GLY A 92 8.59 -1.78 10.38
N PRO A 93 8.17 -1.31 11.56
CA PRO A 93 6.82 -0.80 11.77
C PRO A 93 6.60 0.57 11.09
N VAL A 94 5.34 0.93 10.92
CA VAL A 94 4.91 2.32 10.64
C VAL A 94 4.71 3.02 11.98
N GLU A 95 5.51 4.02 12.26
CA GLU A 95 5.40 4.83 13.47
C GLU A 95 4.54 6.06 13.20
N ILE A 96 3.48 6.24 13.99
CA ILE A 96 2.45 7.25 13.79
C ILE A 96 2.32 8.06 15.07
N GLU A 97 2.47 9.38 14.95
CA GLU A 97 2.18 10.34 16.01
C GLU A 97 1.30 11.44 15.43
N TRP A 98 0.19 11.79 16.09
CA TRP A 98 -0.67 12.85 15.59
C TRP A 98 -1.44 13.54 16.72
N VAL A 99 -1.97 14.71 16.38
CA VAL A 99 -2.84 15.50 17.24
C VAL A 99 -4.19 15.63 16.55
N SER A 100 -5.26 15.11 17.18
CA SER A 100 -6.63 15.21 16.66
C SER A 100 -7.15 16.66 16.69
N LEU A 101 -8.31 16.91 16.06
CA LEU A 101 -8.88 18.26 15.99
C LEU A 101 -9.23 18.85 17.36
N ASP A 102 -9.51 18.00 18.35
CA ASP A 102 -9.77 18.41 19.73
C ASP A 102 -8.49 18.64 20.55
N GLY A 103 -7.31 18.51 19.93
CA GLY A 103 -6.02 18.76 20.55
C GLY A 103 -5.44 17.58 21.32
N GLN A 104 -6.09 16.41 21.32
CA GLN A 104 -5.53 15.23 21.97
C GLN A 104 -4.35 14.65 21.17
N GLU A 105 -3.27 14.32 21.87
CA GLU A 105 -2.11 13.63 21.30
C GLU A 105 -2.33 12.11 21.29
N HIS A 106 -1.92 11.48 20.18
CA HIS A 106 -2.01 10.05 19.96
C HIS A 106 -0.70 9.51 19.40
N ALA A 107 -0.41 8.25 19.71
CA ALA A 107 0.71 7.50 19.16
C ALA A 107 0.32 6.05 18.87
N LEU A 108 0.85 5.50 17.78
CA LEU A 108 0.61 4.13 17.33
C LEU A 108 1.80 3.61 16.53
N SER A 109 2.21 2.38 16.80
CA SER A 109 3.14 1.61 15.96
C SER A 109 2.38 0.48 15.28
N ILE A 110 2.39 0.45 13.94
CA ILE A 110 1.73 -0.60 13.14
C ILE A 110 2.78 -1.57 12.62
N ASP A 111 2.69 -2.82 13.08
CA ASP A 111 3.48 -3.93 12.56
C ASP A 111 2.83 -4.50 11.28
N LEU A 112 3.34 -4.07 10.13
CA LEU A 112 2.89 -4.57 8.82
C LEU A 112 3.28 -6.03 8.59
N ASP A 113 4.36 -6.51 9.22
CA ASP A 113 4.80 -7.90 9.08
C ASP A 113 3.77 -8.84 9.68
N LYS A 114 3.27 -8.49 10.87
CA LYS A 114 2.17 -9.18 11.53
C LYS A 114 0.82 -9.00 10.81
N MET A 115 0.52 -7.79 10.33
CA MET A 115 -0.75 -7.51 9.64
C MET A 115 -0.88 -8.29 8.32
N PHE A 116 0.25 -8.50 7.64
CA PHE A 116 0.34 -9.22 6.36
C PHE A 116 1.20 -10.47 6.49
N GLU A 117 1.06 -11.24 7.58
CA GLU A 117 1.88 -12.43 7.85
C GLU A 117 1.84 -13.48 6.71
N ASP A 118 0.70 -13.55 6.02
CA ASP A 118 0.46 -14.45 4.89
C ASP A 118 0.97 -13.93 3.53
N ARG A 119 1.38 -12.66 3.50
CA ARG A 119 1.84 -11.90 2.33
C ARG A 119 0.86 -11.95 1.16
N LEU A 120 -0.44 -12.11 1.43
CA LEU A 120 -1.43 -12.15 0.35
C LEU A 120 -1.80 -10.74 -0.10
N ILE A 121 -1.99 -10.60 -1.41
CA ILE A 121 -2.64 -9.44 -1.99
C ILE A 121 -4.13 -9.51 -1.66
N ARG A 122 -4.65 -8.49 -1.00
CA ARG A 122 -6.09 -8.36 -0.71
C ARG A 122 -6.80 -7.81 -1.96
N HIS A 123 -7.73 -8.58 -2.53
CA HIS A 123 -8.54 -8.19 -3.68
C HIS A 123 -9.89 -8.91 -3.66
N LYS A 124 -10.82 -8.52 -4.55
CA LYS A 124 -12.17 -9.12 -4.66
C LYS A 124 -12.36 -10.09 -5.83
N VAL A 125 -11.36 -10.18 -6.72
CA VAL A 125 -11.42 -11.01 -7.93
C VAL A 125 -11.38 -12.50 -7.60
N ALA A 126 -12.31 -13.30 -8.12
CA ALA A 126 -12.27 -14.76 -7.97
C ALA A 126 -11.16 -15.37 -8.85
N ARG A 127 -10.63 -16.54 -8.47
CA ARG A 127 -9.53 -17.20 -9.21
C ARG A 127 -9.86 -17.41 -10.68
N GLU A 128 -11.10 -17.78 -10.97
CA GLU A 128 -11.60 -18.12 -12.30
C GLU A 128 -11.78 -16.88 -13.19
N GLU A 129 -11.81 -15.69 -12.59
CA GLU A 129 -11.96 -14.42 -13.30
C GLU A 129 -10.61 -13.77 -13.62
N ILE A 130 -9.52 -14.26 -13.04
CA ILE A 130 -8.18 -13.72 -13.27
C ILE A 130 -7.66 -14.20 -14.61
N LYS A 131 -7.00 -13.27 -15.31
CA LYS A 131 -6.39 -13.57 -16.60
C LYS A 131 -5.28 -14.62 -16.48
N GLU A 132 -5.40 -15.76 -17.14
CA GLU A 132 -4.44 -16.87 -16.97
C GLU A 132 -3.02 -16.49 -17.38
N ALA A 133 -2.87 -15.78 -18.51
CA ALA A 133 -1.57 -15.26 -18.94
C ALA A 133 -0.94 -14.28 -17.93
N TRP A 134 -1.75 -13.63 -17.11
CA TRP A 134 -1.26 -12.77 -16.03
C TRP A 134 -0.80 -13.59 -14.83
N LEU A 135 -1.49 -14.68 -14.47
CA LEU A 135 -1.02 -15.61 -13.43
C LEU A 135 0.34 -16.20 -13.82
N ASP A 136 0.49 -16.68 -15.05
CA ASP A 136 1.78 -17.17 -15.56
C ASP A 136 2.87 -16.11 -15.43
N ALA A 137 2.57 -14.86 -15.82
CA ALA A 137 3.51 -13.76 -15.64
C ALA A 137 3.82 -13.48 -14.17
N LYS A 138 2.84 -13.59 -13.26
CA LYS A 138 3.03 -13.37 -11.81
C LYS A 138 3.81 -14.47 -11.11
N SER A 139 3.84 -15.68 -11.67
CA SER A 139 4.78 -16.72 -11.23
C SER A 139 6.24 -16.30 -11.46
N ILE A 140 6.49 -15.40 -12.42
CA ILE A 140 7.82 -14.93 -12.80
C ILE A 140 8.12 -13.56 -12.20
N HIS A 141 7.17 -12.63 -12.24
CA HIS A 141 7.28 -11.27 -11.75
C HIS A 141 6.03 -10.92 -10.95
N PRO A 142 6.06 -11.09 -9.61
CA PRO A 142 4.92 -10.81 -8.74
C PRO A 142 4.34 -9.41 -8.91
N GLU A 143 3.10 -9.22 -8.48
CA GLU A 143 2.47 -7.90 -8.41
C GLU A 143 3.03 -7.12 -7.23
N VAL A 144 3.09 -5.79 -7.39
CA VAL A 144 3.56 -4.87 -6.36
C VAL A 144 2.34 -4.08 -5.87
N PRO A 145 1.69 -4.51 -4.78
CA PRO A 145 0.59 -3.74 -4.22
C PRO A 145 1.11 -2.46 -3.57
N ASP A 146 0.22 -1.49 -3.42
CA ASP A 146 0.41 -0.35 -2.54
C ASP A 146 -0.22 -0.62 -1.17
N ILE A 147 0.52 -0.35 -0.11
CA ILE A 147 0.02 -0.31 1.26
C ILE A 147 -0.12 1.16 1.66
N LEU A 148 -1.33 1.55 2.03
CA LEU A 148 -1.71 2.94 2.22
C LEU A 148 -2.23 3.17 3.63
N VAL A 149 -1.68 4.16 4.33
CA VAL A 149 -2.07 4.49 5.71
C VAL A 149 -2.72 5.86 5.78
N GLU A 150 -3.93 5.92 6.30
CA GLU A 150 -4.68 7.15 6.52
C GLU A 150 -4.81 7.44 8.01
N VAL A 151 -4.49 8.67 8.41
CA VAL A 151 -4.90 9.24 9.69
C VAL A 151 -5.95 10.31 9.41
N ASN A 152 -7.14 10.17 9.98
CA ASN A 152 -8.23 11.12 9.82
C ASN A 152 -8.86 11.42 11.18
N ASP A 153 -8.51 12.58 11.74
CA ASP A 153 -8.85 12.97 13.12
C ASP A 153 -8.47 11.90 14.14
N ARG A 154 -9.44 11.15 14.66
CA ARG A 154 -9.23 10.06 15.64
C ARG A 154 -9.10 8.66 15.03
N THR A 155 -9.22 8.54 13.71
CA THR A 155 -9.28 7.24 13.05
C THR A 155 -8.01 6.99 12.24
N VAL A 156 -7.39 5.82 12.45
CA VAL A 156 -6.29 5.32 11.62
C VAL A 156 -6.81 4.14 10.81
N SER A 157 -6.54 4.14 9.51
CA SER A 157 -6.93 3.05 8.60
C SER A 157 -5.75 2.62 7.73
N VAL A 158 -5.64 1.31 7.52
CA VAL A 158 -4.67 0.70 6.59
C VAL A 158 -5.44 0.08 5.44
N PHE A 159 -5.00 0.41 4.23
CA PHE A 159 -5.55 -0.10 2.99
C PHE A 159 -4.47 -0.82 2.17
N MET A 160 -4.92 -1.67 1.26
CA MET A 160 -4.11 -2.26 0.21
C MET A 160 -4.79 -1.99 -1.13
N ARG A 161 -4.00 -1.56 -2.12
CA ARG A 161 -4.44 -1.40 -3.51
C ARG A 161 -3.54 -2.25 -4.38
N ALA A 162 -4.13 -3.01 -5.31
CA ALA A 162 -3.36 -3.86 -6.20
C ALA A 162 -4.06 -3.97 -7.55
N LEU A 163 -3.27 -3.95 -8.61
CA LEU A 163 -3.77 -4.16 -9.97
C LEU A 163 -3.92 -5.67 -10.22
N VAL A 164 -5.14 -6.12 -10.49
CA VAL A 164 -5.46 -7.51 -10.81
C VAL A 164 -6.08 -7.58 -12.20
N ALA A 165 -5.42 -8.29 -13.12
CA ALA A 165 -5.93 -8.47 -14.47
C ALA A 165 -7.06 -9.51 -14.51
N THR A 166 -8.11 -9.20 -15.25
CA THR A 166 -9.31 -10.02 -15.37
C THR A 166 -9.51 -10.50 -16.81
N GLU A 167 -10.16 -11.65 -17.00
CA GLU A 167 -10.56 -12.13 -18.33
C GLU A 167 -11.69 -11.26 -18.91
N ALA A 168 -12.69 -10.97 -18.08
CA ALA A 168 -13.84 -10.16 -18.47
C ALA A 168 -13.56 -8.65 -18.44
N GLN A 169 -14.20 -7.91 -19.34
CA GLN A 169 -14.21 -6.44 -19.28
C GLN A 169 -14.98 -5.97 -18.04
N GLN A 170 -14.41 -5.06 -17.25
CA GLN A 170 -15.14 -4.43 -16.14
C GLN A 170 -16.16 -3.39 -16.64
N VAL A 171 -15.94 -2.83 -17.84
CA VAL A 171 -16.86 -1.92 -18.54
C VAL A 171 -17.18 -2.53 -19.90
N PRO A 172 -18.45 -2.93 -20.16
CA PRO A 172 -18.84 -3.54 -21.44
C PRO A 172 -18.46 -2.67 -22.63
N GLY A 173 -17.80 -3.27 -23.62
CA GLY A 173 -17.33 -2.59 -24.83
C GLY A 173 -15.98 -1.88 -24.69
N ASN A 174 -15.32 -1.94 -23.53
CA ASN A 174 -14.01 -1.35 -23.30
C ASN A 174 -12.96 -2.42 -23.00
N ASP A 175 -12.12 -2.79 -23.97
CA ASP A 175 -11.06 -3.79 -23.80
C ASP A 175 -9.97 -3.38 -22.81
N PHE A 176 -9.79 -2.09 -22.56
CA PHE A 176 -8.83 -1.57 -21.57
C PHE A 176 -9.35 -1.73 -20.13
N SER A 177 -10.62 -2.09 -19.95
CA SER A 177 -11.21 -2.30 -18.63
C SER A 177 -11.00 -3.70 -18.08
N ARG A 178 -10.09 -4.54 -18.63
CA ARG A 178 -9.79 -5.89 -18.13
C ARG A 178 -8.86 -5.90 -16.91
N LEU A 179 -9.05 -4.94 -16.01
CA LEU A 179 -8.21 -4.69 -14.86
C LEU A 179 -9.09 -4.22 -13.70
N ARG A 180 -8.82 -4.72 -12.49
CA ARG A 180 -9.36 -4.18 -11.25
C ARG A 180 -8.22 -3.59 -10.43
N ASN A 181 -8.47 -2.45 -9.81
CA ASN A 181 -7.53 -1.76 -8.95
C ASN A 181 -8.25 -1.27 -7.69
N ASP A 182 -8.96 -2.19 -7.02
CA ASP A 182 -9.78 -1.84 -5.87
C ASP A 182 -8.92 -1.43 -4.67
N LEU A 183 -9.38 -0.44 -3.92
CA LEU A 183 -8.82 -0.10 -2.61
C LEU A 183 -9.49 -0.96 -1.53
N MET A 184 -8.73 -1.87 -0.93
CA MET A 184 -9.18 -2.79 0.10
C MET A 184 -8.81 -2.27 1.48
N MET A 185 -9.79 -1.97 2.33
CA MET A 185 -9.52 -1.70 3.74
C MET A 185 -9.11 -3.00 4.44
N VAL A 186 -7.93 -2.98 5.06
CA VAL A 186 -7.34 -4.13 5.75
C VAL A 186 -7.55 -4.03 7.24
N TRP A 187 -7.46 -2.81 7.77
CA TRP A 187 -7.58 -2.55 9.20
C TRP A 187 -8.04 -1.12 9.46
N THR A 188 -8.77 -0.90 10.55
CA THR A 188 -9.15 0.43 11.00
C THR A 188 -9.33 0.45 12.51
N ARG A 189 -9.04 1.59 13.14
CA ARG A 189 -9.27 1.83 14.57
C ARG A 189 -9.50 3.31 14.85
N THR A 190 -10.43 3.58 15.76
CA THR A 190 -10.71 4.91 16.29
C THR A 190 -10.25 5.01 17.75
N TYR A 191 -9.77 6.20 18.14
CA TYR A 191 -9.17 6.50 19.44
C TYR A 191 -9.97 7.52 20.25
#